data_AF-A0A9N8DER6-F1
#
_entry.id   AF-A0A9N8DER6-F1
#
_cell.length_a   1.000
_cell.length_b   1.000
_cell.length_c   1.000
_cell.angle_alpha   90.00
_cell.angle_beta   90.00
_cell.angle_gamma   90.00
#
_symmetry.space_group_name_H-M   'P 1'
#
loop_
_entity.id
_entity.type
_entity.pdbx_description
1 polymer ?
#
loop_
_entity_poly.entity_id
_entity_poly.type
_entity_poly.pdbx_seq_one_letter_code
_entity_poly.pdbx_strand_id
1 'polypeptide(L)'
;MKFMSEVDIVMGPHGQQFLTSMFMPQCGSLFEFFPREYYVPNWYGSLAALFGKNHFFTYGGAYPHMRSRETKSYNASADAVLRVTEAMVERWHSCCSAL
;
A
#
# COMPACT_ATOMS: atom_id res chain seq x y z
N MET A 1 9.39 15.60 6.62
CA MET A 1 8.18 16.04 5.89
C MET A 1 8.46 16.27 4.41
N LYS A 2 9.55 16.96 4.02
CA LYS A 2 9.93 17.21 2.61
C LYS A 2 9.82 15.98 1.68
N PHE A 3 10.32 14.82 2.11
CA PHE A 3 10.22 13.60 1.33
C PHE A 3 8.78 13.25 0.95
N MET A 4 7.87 13.20 1.93
CA MET A 4 6.49 12.78 1.66
C MET A 4 5.73 13.78 0.78
N SER A 5 6.06 15.08 0.85
CA SER A 5 5.42 16.10 0.01
C SER A 5 5.89 16.12 -1.44
N GLU A 6 6.98 15.43 -1.76
CA GLU A 6 7.59 15.40 -3.10
C GLU A 6 7.46 14.02 -3.76
N VAL A 7 6.76 13.07 -3.13
CA VAL A 7 6.67 11.69 -3.58
C VAL A 7 5.22 11.30 -3.83
N ASP A 8 4.91 10.89 -5.05
CA ASP A 8 3.60 10.44 -5.47
C ASP A 8 3.33 8.98 -5.06
N ILE A 9 4.35 8.13 -5.10
CA ILE A 9 4.26 6.70 -4.82
C ILE A 9 5.29 6.31 -3.77
N VAL A 10 4.82 5.80 -2.64
CA VAL A 10 5.67 5.27 -1.58
C VAL A 10 5.42 3.77 -1.45
N MET A 11 6.50 3.00 -1.48
CA MET A 11 6.47 1.56 -1.22
C MET A 11 7.45 1.23 -0.10
N GLY A 12 7.05 0.43 0.87
CA GLY A 12 7.94 0.11 1.98
C GLY A 12 7.39 -0.92 2.97
N PRO A 13 8.26 -1.48 3.81
CA PRO A 13 7.84 -2.39 4.87
C PRO A 13 6.93 -1.67 5.85
N HIS A 14 6.01 -2.43 6.44
CA HIS A 14 5.15 -1.92 7.51
C HIS A 14 5.96 -1.33 8.67
N GLY A 15 5.48 -0.19 9.18
CA GLY A 15 5.98 0.46 10.40
C GLY A 15 4.83 1.02 11.24
N GLN A 16 4.41 2.25 10.94
CA GLN A 16 3.31 2.95 11.62
C GLN A 16 2.24 3.43 10.61
N GLN A 17 1.79 2.57 9.68
CA GLN A 17 0.73 2.91 8.70
C GLN A 17 1.02 4.10 7.79
N PHE A 18 2.30 4.44 7.59
CA PHE A 18 2.71 5.70 6.99
C PHE A 18 1.88 6.90 7.52
N LEU A 19 1.93 7.20 8.83
CA LEU A 19 1.22 8.37 9.42
C LEU A 19 1.45 9.68 8.67
N THR A 20 2.57 9.79 7.95
CA THR A 20 2.94 10.94 7.16
C THR A 20 2.29 10.99 5.76
N SER A 21 1.43 10.04 5.43
CA SER A 21 0.65 9.97 4.18
C SER A 21 -0.21 11.21 3.93
N MET A 22 -0.66 11.88 5.00
CA MET A 22 -1.41 13.13 4.90
C MET A 22 -0.61 14.26 4.22
N PHE A 23 0.72 14.18 4.25
CA PHE A 23 1.59 15.16 3.60
C PHE A 23 1.90 14.82 2.15
N MET A 24 1.40 13.70 1.61
CA MET A 24 1.59 13.36 0.20
C MET A 24 0.78 14.26 -0.73
N PRO A 25 1.24 14.49 -1.97
CA PRO A 25 0.46 15.12 -3.02
C PRO A 25 -0.91 14.46 -3.20
N GLN A 26 -1.88 15.20 -3.76
CA GLN A 26 -3.16 14.62 -4.19
C GLN A 26 -2.90 13.44 -5.12
N CYS A 27 -3.79 12.44 -5.09
CA CYS A 27 -3.64 11.18 -5.84
C CYS A 27 -2.46 10.27 -5.42
N GLY A 28 -1.70 10.65 -4.39
CA GLY A 28 -0.60 9.83 -3.88
C GLY A 28 -1.02 8.43 -3.47
N SER A 29 -0.13 7.46 -3.61
CA SER A 29 -0.40 6.04 -3.37
C SER A 29 0.68 5.41 -2.49
N LEU A 30 0.23 4.57 -1.56
CA LEU A 30 1.07 3.86 -0.59
C LEU A 30 0.96 2.37 -0.82
N PHE A 31 2.08 1.65 -0.77
CA PHE A 31 2.12 0.20 -0.80
C PHE A 31 2.92 -0.34 0.38
N GLU A 32 2.23 -0.98 1.32
CA GLU A 32 2.84 -1.58 2.51
C GLU A 32 3.10 -3.08 2.35
N PHE A 33 4.33 -3.49 2.65
CA PHE A 33 4.70 -4.90 2.76
C PHE A 33 4.58 -5.35 4.23
N PHE A 34 3.65 -6.25 4.50
CA PHE A 34 3.47 -6.85 5.81
C PHE A 34 4.22 -8.18 5.92
N PRO A 35 4.77 -8.50 7.10
CA PRO A 35 5.13 -9.87 7.41
C PRO A 35 3.91 -10.78 7.27
N ARG A 36 4.08 -11.97 6.71
CA ARG A 36 3.02 -12.97 6.65
C ARG A 36 2.45 -13.23 8.05
N GLU A 37 1.14 -13.44 8.14
CA GLU A 37 0.37 -13.61 9.40
C GLU A 37 0.28 -12.36 10.28
N TYR A 38 0.81 -11.21 9.83
CA TYR A 38 0.50 -9.95 10.48
C TYR A 38 -1.00 -9.64 10.33
N TYR A 39 -1.67 -9.42 11.44
CA TYR A 39 -3.05 -8.96 11.41
C TYR A 39 -3.08 -7.52 10.89
N VAL A 40 -3.69 -7.33 9.72
CA VAL A 40 -3.96 -6.01 9.14
C VAL A 40 -5.42 -5.67 9.41
N PRO A 41 -5.73 -4.90 10.45
CA PRO A 41 -7.10 -4.44 10.70
C PRO A 41 -7.66 -3.63 9.54
N ASN A 42 -8.98 -3.65 9.37
CA ASN A 42 -9.67 -2.91 8.30
C ASN A 42 -9.48 -1.38 8.33
N TRP A 43 -9.02 -0.82 9.45
CA TRP A 43 -8.73 0.62 9.57
C TRP A 43 -7.33 0.99 9.07
N TYR A 44 -6.50 0.02 8.67
CA TYR A 44 -5.27 0.30 7.94
C TYR A 44 -5.59 1.01 6.62
N GLY A 45 -4.80 2.05 6.32
CA GLY A 45 -5.06 2.91 5.18
C GLY A 45 -6.21 3.91 5.37
N SER A 46 -6.93 3.91 6.50
CA SER A 46 -8.00 4.90 6.73
C SER A 46 -7.47 6.33 6.75
N LEU A 47 -6.26 6.57 7.27
CA LEU A 47 -5.62 7.88 7.21
C LEU A 47 -5.33 8.29 5.76
N ALA A 48 -4.76 7.39 4.96
CA ALA A 48 -4.53 7.62 3.54
C ALA A 48 -5.84 7.98 2.83
N ALA A 49 -6.91 7.19 3.06
CA ALA A 49 -8.23 7.43 2.49
C ALA A 49 -8.83 8.79 2.91
N LEU A 50 -8.70 9.17 4.19
CA LEU A 50 -9.17 10.47 4.70
C LEU A 50 -8.51 11.66 3.98
N PHE A 51 -7.27 11.51 3.53
CA PHE A 51 -6.52 12.54 2.80
C PHE A 51 -6.53 12.34 1.28
N GLY A 52 -7.45 11.51 0.76
CA GLY A 52 -7.62 11.29 -0.67
C GLY A 52 -6.46 10.51 -1.30
N LYS A 53 -5.74 9.70 -0.52
CA LYS A 53 -4.62 8.86 -0.96
C LYS A 53 -5.08 7.41 -1.09
N ASN A 54 -4.38 6.66 -1.94
CA ASN A 54 -4.62 5.24 -2.10
C ASN A 54 -3.70 4.45 -1.18
N HIS A 55 -4.21 3.34 -0.66
CA HIS A 55 -3.45 2.43 0.19
C HIS A 55 -3.61 1.01 -0.32
N PHE A 56 -2.49 0.34 -0.53
CA PHE A 56 -2.39 -1.04 -0.94
C PHE A 56 -1.50 -1.77 0.05
N PHE A 57 -1.70 -3.08 0.20
CA PHE A 57 -0.82 -3.90 1.00
C PHE A 57 -0.69 -5.33 0.49
N THR A 58 0.42 -5.98 0.85
CA THR A 58 0.67 -7.41 0.54
C THR A 58 1.45 -8.08 1.67
N TYR A 59 1.47 -9.42 1.67
CA TYR A 59 2.21 -10.23 2.64
C TYR A 59 3.49 -10.81 2.02
N GLY A 60 4.62 -10.73 2.72
CA GLY A 60 5.90 -11.31 2.29
C GLY A 60 6.09 -12.80 2.64
N GLY A 61 6.42 -13.65 1.66
CA GLY A 61 7.07 -14.98 1.87
C GLY A 61 6.31 -16.25 1.41
N ALA A 62 7.03 -17.23 0.86
CA ALA A 62 6.54 -18.54 0.40
C ALA A 62 7.15 -19.72 1.21
N TYR A 63 6.31 -20.57 1.84
CA TYR A 63 6.46 -22.02 2.18
C TYR A 63 5.37 -22.48 3.20
N PRO A 64 5.08 -23.79 3.40
CA PRO A 64 3.74 -24.29 3.63
C PRO A 64 3.42 -24.52 5.12
N HIS A 65 2.12 -24.45 5.45
CA HIS A 65 1.51 -24.83 6.72
C HIS A 65 1.63 -23.86 7.91
N MET A 66 0.57 -23.08 8.17
CA MET A 66 -0.47 -23.38 9.17
C MET A 66 -1.73 -22.55 8.87
N ARG A 67 -2.90 -23.16 9.09
CA ARG A 67 -4.21 -22.53 8.85
C ARG A 67 -4.59 -21.66 10.05
N SER A 68 -4.98 -20.41 9.80
CA SER A 68 -5.88 -19.66 10.66
C SER A 68 -6.83 -18.82 9.80
N ARG A 69 -8.10 -18.77 10.18
CA ARG A 69 -9.26 -18.35 9.38
C ARG A 69 -9.24 -16.84 9.06
N GLU A 70 -9.62 -16.51 7.83
CA GLU A 70 -10.30 -15.24 7.44
C GLU A 70 -9.49 -13.97 7.13
N THR A 71 -8.30 -14.07 6.53
CA THR A 71 -7.78 -12.97 5.70
C THR A 71 -7.17 -13.53 4.41
N LYS A 72 -7.57 -13.00 3.25
CA LYS A 72 -6.96 -13.36 1.96
C LYS A 72 -5.54 -12.80 1.94
N SER A 73 -4.56 -13.66 2.22
CA SER A 73 -3.15 -13.33 2.02
C SER A 73 -2.79 -13.52 0.55
N TYR A 74 -2.14 -12.54 -0.05
CA TYR A 74 -1.43 -12.71 -1.31
C TYR A 74 0.03 -13.02 -1.00
N ASN A 75 0.57 -14.07 -1.62
CA ASN A 75 2.01 -14.28 -1.63
C ASN A 75 2.65 -13.07 -2.33
N ALA A 76 3.70 -12.46 -1.76
CA ALA A 76 4.51 -11.45 -2.45
C ALA A 76 5.29 -12.10 -3.61
N SER A 77 4.58 -12.54 -4.65
CA SER A 77 5.17 -12.86 -5.93
C SER A 77 5.51 -11.56 -6.67
N ALA A 78 6.52 -11.62 -7.52
CA ALA A 78 6.86 -10.49 -8.41
C ALA A 78 5.62 -10.01 -9.18
N ASP A 79 4.77 -10.93 -9.65
CA ASP A 79 3.54 -10.59 -10.38
C ASP A 79 2.51 -9.84 -9.52
N ALA A 80 2.39 -10.18 -8.23
CA ALA A 80 1.46 -9.49 -7.33
C ALA A 80 1.94 -8.05 -7.07
N VAL A 81 3.24 -7.88 -6.84
CA VAL A 81 3.86 -6.56 -6.68
C VAL A 81 3.75 -5.73 -7.96
N LEU A 82 3.99 -6.37 -9.12
CA LEU A 82 3.87 -5.73 -10.43
C LEU A 82 2.44 -5.23 -10.67
N ARG A 83 1.43 -6.07 -10.50
CA ARG A 83 0.02 -5.68 -10.69
C ARG A 83 -0.41 -4.53 -9.78
N VAL A 84 0.01 -4.53 -8.53
CA VAL A 84 -0.28 -3.41 -7.61
C VAL A 84 0.43 -2.14 -8.06
N THR A 85 1.69 -2.26 -8.50
CA THR A 85 2.46 -1.13 -9.02
C THR A 85 1.82 -0.55 -10.29
N GLU A 86 1.39 -1.39 -11.23
CA GLU A 86 0.67 -0.96 -12.44
C GLU A 86 -0.61 -0.20 -12.07
N ALA A 87 -1.42 -0.73 -11.15
CA ALA A 87 -2.63 -0.05 -10.69
C ALA A 87 -2.34 1.31 -10.01
N MET A 88 -1.25 1.42 -9.25
CA MET A 88 -0.82 2.69 -8.64
C MET A 88 -0.42 3.70 -9.72
N VAL A 89 0.32 3.27 -10.74
CA VAL A 89 0.77 4.11 -11.85
C VAL A 89 -0.41 4.56 -12.73
N GLU A 90 -1.33 3.66 -13.07
CA GLU A 90 -2.55 3.99 -13.82
C GLU A 90 -3.43 4.99 -13.08
N ARG A 91 -3.53 4.84 -11.75
CA ARG A 91 -4.31 5.76 -10.92
C ARG A 91 -3.64 7.11 -10.76
N TRP A 92 -2.31 7.13 -10.60
CA TRP A 92 -1.54 8.37 -10.64
C TRP A 92 -1.72 9.07 -11.98
N HIS A 93 -1.58 8.36 -13.11
CA HIS A 93 -1.85 8.91 -14.43
C HIS A 93 -3.26 9.47 -14.54
N SER A 94 -4.31 8.67 -14.31
CA SER A 94 -5.69 9.13 -14.49
C SER A 94 -6.10 10.29 -13.57
N CYS A 95 -5.48 10.42 -12.41
CA CYS A 95 -5.80 11.46 -11.42
C CYS A 95 -4.93 12.72 -11.57
N CYS A 96 -3.64 12.57 -11.86
CA CYS A 96 -2.69 13.68 -12.00
C CYS A 96 -2.52 14.18 -13.44
N SER A 97 -2.82 13.38 -14.47
CA SER A 97 -2.82 13.85 -15.87
C SER A 97 -4.10 14.59 -16.26
N ALA A 98 -5.06 14.68 -15.34
CA ALA A 98 -6.31 15.44 -15.49
C ALA A 98 -6.25 16.84 -14.82
N LEU A 99 -5.09 17.20 -14.26
CA LEU A 99 -4.76 18.52 -13.70
C LEU A 99 -3.76 19.24 -14.61
#